data_AF-A0A2J0UCJ4-F1
#
_entry.id   AF-A0A2J0UCJ4-F1
#
_cell.length_a   1.000
_cell.length_b   1.000
_cell.length_c   1.000
_cell.angle_alpha   90.00
_cell.angle_beta   90.00
_cell.angle_gamma   90.00
#
_symmetry.space_group_name_H-M   'P 1'
#
loop_
_entity.id
_entity.type
_entity.pdbx_description
1 polymer ?
#
loop_
_entity_poly.entity_id
_entity_poly.type
_entity_poly.pdbx_seq_one_letter_code
_entity_poly.pdbx_strand_id
1 'polypeptide(L)'
;MNDVKHDMPEPVQTDFPPLLGWDEVMQEECEDRLGFARRTTYALLTLSEAGLLAGFSEGNQKGLEEARRTVAMFHAHLRRQAWFAEAAERRLERVSEALAAAG
;
A
#
# COMPACT_ATOMS: atom_id res chain seq x y z
N MET A 1 6.75 52.57 -7.38
CA MET A 1 6.44 51.25 -7.93
C MET A 1 7.37 50.28 -7.24
N ASN A 2 6.84 49.43 -6.36
CA ASN A 2 7.61 48.42 -5.65
C ASN A 2 7.49 47.12 -6.43
N ASP A 3 8.60 46.64 -6.98
CA ASP A 3 8.68 45.35 -7.65
C ASP A 3 8.68 44.25 -6.60
N VAL A 4 7.50 43.66 -6.38
CA VAL A 4 7.34 42.45 -5.56
C VAL A 4 8.01 41.31 -6.30
N LYS A 5 9.20 40.90 -5.85
CA LYS A 5 9.78 39.61 -6.23
C LYS A 5 8.84 38.52 -5.71
N HIS A 6 8.14 37.86 -6.62
CA HIS A 6 7.49 36.60 -6.32
C HIS A 6 8.59 35.58 -6.07
N ASP A 7 8.87 35.34 -4.79
CA ASP A 7 9.61 34.18 -4.33
C ASP A 7 8.73 32.96 -4.69
N MET A 8 9.01 32.37 -5.85
CA MET A 8 8.37 31.11 -6.23
C MET A 8 8.85 30.08 -5.21
N PRO A 9 7.96 29.45 -4.41
CA PRO A 9 8.39 28.38 -3.54
C PRO A 9 9.06 27.31 -4.42
N GLU A 10 10.24 26.87 -4.02
CA GLU A 10 10.93 25.77 -4.71
C GLU A 10 9.93 24.61 -4.88
N PRO A 11 9.88 23.97 -6.06
CA PRO A 11 9.02 22.84 -6.27
C PRO A 11 9.36 21.82 -5.18
N VAL A 12 8.38 21.50 -4.33
CA VAL A 12 8.49 20.42 -3.37
C VAL A 12 8.80 19.18 -4.18
N GLN A 13 10.08 18.82 -4.24
CA GLN A 13 10.55 17.62 -4.87
C GLN A 13 9.85 16.50 -4.12
N THR A 14 8.79 16.01 -4.75
CA THR A 14 8.00 14.96 -4.18
C THR A 14 8.86 13.74 -4.40
N ASP A 15 9.60 13.34 -3.36
CA ASP A 15 10.44 12.14 -3.31
C ASP A 15 9.58 10.86 -3.37
N PHE A 16 8.68 10.79 -4.34
CA PHE A 16 8.10 9.52 -4.74
C PHE A 16 9.16 8.83 -5.60
N PRO A 17 9.67 7.66 -5.18
CA PRO A 17 10.56 6.90 -6.02
C PRO A 17 9.88 6.67 -7.37
N PRO A 18 10.62 6.74 -8.49
CA PRO A 18 10.04 6.51 -9.80
C PRO A 18 9.28 5.18 -9.80
N LEU A 19 8.09 5.19 -10.40
CA LEU A 19 7.31 3.97 -10.59
C LEU A 19 8.22 2.93 -11.26
N LEU A 20 8.38 1.79 -10.60
CA LEU A 20 9.21 0.67 -11.06
C LEU A 20 8.92 0.36 -12.53
N GLY A 21 9.96 0.02 -13.29
CA GLY A 21 9.80 -0.46 -14.66
C GLY A 21 9.01 -1.76 -14.70
N TRP A 22 8.31 -2.08 -15.80
CA TRP A 22 7.46 -3.28 -15.88
C TRP A 22 8.22 -4.58 -15.55
N ASP A 23 9.47 -4.71 -15.96
CA ASP A 23 10.29 -5.88 -15.64
C ASP A 23 10.63 -5.97 -14.14
N GLU A 24 10.88 -4.83 -13.50
CA GLU A 24 11.12 -4.73 -12.06
C GLU A 24 9.85 -5.03 -11.26
N VAL A 25 8.69 -4.59 -11.76
CA VAL A 25 7.37 -4.91 -11.19
C VAL A 25 7.10 -6.42 -11.24
N MET A 26 7.44 -7.09 -12.34
CA MET A 26 7.26 -8.54 -12.49
C MET A 26 8.24 -9.36 -11.65
N GLN A 27 9.49 -8.90 -11.54
CA GLN A 27 10.48 -9.54 -10.67
C GLN A 27 10.07 -9.41 -9.20
N GLU A 28 9.59 -8.25 -8.80
CA GLU A 28 9.14 -7.99 -7.44
C GLU A 28 7.85 -8.75 -7.08
N GLU A 29 6.90 -8.92 -8.02
CA GLU A 29 5.78 -9.83 -7.84
C GLU A 29 6.26 -11.28 -7.57
N CYS A 30 7.33 -11.71 -8.22
CA CYS A 30 7.89 -13.05 -8.03
C CYS A 30 8.58 -13.20 -6.66
N GLU A 31 9.38 -12.22 -6.27
CA GLU A 31 10.25 -12.27 -5.08
C GLU A 31 9.53 -11.86 -3.77
N ASP A 32 8.60 -10.90 -3.83
CA ASP A 32 7.83 -10.39 -2.69
C ASP A 32 6.37 -10.12 -3.08
N ARG A 33 5.59 -11.19 -3.23
CA ARG A 33 4.16 -11.13 -3.54
C ARG A 33 3.35 -10.22 -2.60
N LEU A 34 3.71 -10.18 -1.31
CA LEU A 34 2.98 -9.38 -0.33
C LEU A 34 3.34 -7.90 -0.43
N GLY A 35 4.62 -7.57 -0.59
CA GLY A 35 5.05 -6.21 -0.85
C GLY A 35 4.51 -5.68 -2.16
N PHE A 36 4.49 -6.51 -3.21
CA PHE A 36 3.88 -6.16 -4.50
C PHE A 36 2.40 -5.84 -4.30
N ALA A 37 1.67 -6.73 -3.62
CA ALA A 37 0.25 -6.52 -3.36
C ALA A 37 -0.04 -5.26 -2.53
N ARG A 38 0.84 -4.93 -1.58
CA ARG A 38 0.79 -3.67 -0.83
C ARG A 38 0.98 -2.45 -1.74
N ARG A 39 2.04 -2.43 -2.55
CA ARG A 39 2.35 -1.31 -3.45
C ARG A 39 1.28 -1.12 -4.52
N THR A 40 0.80 -2.20 -5.15
CA THR A 40 -0.34 -2.15 -6.08
C THR A 40 -1.57 -1.55 -5.41
N THR A 41 -1.88 -1.98 -4.18
CA THR A 41 -3.02 -1.43 -3.44
C THR A 41 -2.85 0.07 -3.19
N TYR A 42 -1.66 0.53 -2.79
CA TYR A 42 -1.40 1.96 -2.59
C TYR A 42 -1.45 2.76 -3.89
N ALA A 43 -0.84 2.26 -4.97
CA ALA A 43 -0.88 2.90 -6.27
C ALA A 43 -2.33 3.13 -6.75
N LEU A 44 -3.22 2.14 -6.56
CA LEU A 44 -4.63 2.26 -6.89
C LEU A 44 -5.36 3.32 -6.07
N LEU A 45 -4.93 3.59 -4.84
CA LEU A 45 -5.53 4.60 -3.97
C LEU A 45 -5.01 6.01 -4.27
N THR A 46 -3.81 6.13 -4.83
CA THR A 46 -3.13 7.42 -5.08
C THR A 46 -3.27 7.93 -6.51
N LEU A 47 -3.50 7.05 -7.47
CA LEU A 47 -3.72 7.43 -8.87
C LEU A 47 -5.08 8.13 -9.05
N SER A 48 -5.13 9.12 -9.93
CA SER A 48 -6.38 9.77 -10.31
C SER A 48 -7.27 8.79 -11.09
N GLU A 49 -8.58 9.01 -11.06
CA GLU A 49 -9.54 8.20 -11.82
C GLU A 49 -9.20 8.18 -13.31
N ALA A 50 -8.80 9.32 -13.90
CA ALA A 50 -8.34 9.39 -15.28
C ALA A 50 -7.08 8.55 -15.54
N GLY A 51 -6.13 8.54 -14.59
CA GLY A 51 -4.92 7.71 -14.68
C GLY A 51 -5.22 6.21 -14.57
N LEU A 52 -6.18 5.82 -13.72
CA LEU A 52 -6.66 4.45 -13.61
C LEU A 52 -7.38 4.00 -14.88
N LEU A 53 -8.28 4.86 -15.41
CA LEU A 53 -8.97 4.58 -16.66
C LEU A 53 -8.00 4.43 -17.82
N ALA A 54 -7.01 5.31 -17.94
CA ALA A 54 -5.97 5.18 -18.96
C ALA A 54 -5.18 3.87 -18.80
N GLY A 55 -4.75 3.52 -17.57
CA GLY A 55 -3.97 2.31 -17.30
C GLY A 55 -4.70 0.98 -17.55
N PHE A 56 -6.04 0.97 -17.43
CA PHE A 56 -6.87 -0.21 -17.68
C PHE A 56 -7.64 -0.19 -19.00
N SER A 57 -7.57 0.92 -19.74
CA SER A 57 -8.17 1.05 -21.07
C SER A 57 -7.48 0.17 -22.11
N GLU A 58 -7.94 0.25 -23.37
CA GLU A 58 -7.34 -0.47 -24.51
C GLU A 58 -7.36 -2.01 -24.41
N GLY A 59 -8.38 -2.57 -23.75
CA GLY A 59 -8.55 -4.03 -23.68
C GLY A 59 -7.67 -4.70 -22.62
N ASN A 60 -7.08 -3.95 -21.70
CA ASN A 60 -6.32 -4.47 -20.57
C ASN A 60 -7.23 -5.03 -19.44
N GLN A 61 -8.27 -5.79 -19.81
CA GLN A 61 -9.17 -6.44 -18.86
C GLN A 61 -8.42 -7.45 -17.97
N LYS A 62 -7.43 -8.14 -18.55
CA LYS A 62 -6.56 -9.06 -17.81
C LYS A 62 -5.81 -8.35 -16.69
N GLY A 63 -5.19 -7.20 -16.97
CA GLY A 63 -4.48 -6.42 -15.96
C GLY A 63 -5.40 -5.90 -14.86
N LEU A 64 -6.65 -5.55 -15.19
CA LEU A 64 -7.66 -5.18 -14.18
C LEU A 64 -8.03 -6.36 -13.27
N GLU A 65 -8.22 -7.55 -13.83
CA GLU A 65 -8.50 -8.76 -13.06
C GLU A 65 -7.32 -9.17 -12.16
N GLU A 66 -6.10 -9.05 -12.67
CA GLU A 66 -4.87 -9.28 -11.90
C GLU A 66 -4.75 -8.27 -10.75
N ALA A 67 -4.95 -6.96 -11.00
CA ALA A 67 -4.96 -5.94 -9.96
C ALA A 67 -6.01 -6.24 -8.87
N ARG A 68 -7.23 -6.67 -9.25
CA ARG A 68 -8.27 -7.09 -8.30
C ARG A 68 -7.83 -8.29 -7.45
N ARG A 69 -7.22 -9.30 -8.06
CA ARG A 69 -6.72 -10.49 -7.35
C ARG A 69 -5.62 -10.12 -6.35
N THR A 70 -4.71 -9.25 -6.78
CA THR A 70 -3.61 -8.74 -5.97
C THR A 70 -4.12 -7.96 -4.75
N VAL A 71 -5.09 -7.06 -4.95
CA VAL A 71 -5.75 -6.33 -3.84
C VAL A 71 -6.47 -7.31 -2.89
N ALA A 72 -7.19 -8.29 -3.42
CA ALA A 72 -7.89 -9.28 -2.60
C ALA A 72 -6.92 -10.11 -1.72
N MET A 73 -5.75 -10.46 -2.26
CA MET A 73 -4.69 -11.14 -1.51
C MET A 73 -4.17 -10.27 -0.36
N PHE A 74 -3.88 -8.99 -0.61
CA PHE A 74 -3.41 -8.08 0.43
C PHE A 74 -4.47 -7.85 1.51
N HIS A 75 -5.73 -7.68 1.12
CA HIS A 75 -6.84 -7.56 2.07
C HIS A 75 -6.99 -8.80 2.95
N ALA A 76 -6.90 -10.01 2.40
CA ALA A 76 -6.93 -11.25 3.18
C ALA A 76 -5.76 -11.34 4.16
N HIS A 77 -4.56 -10.91 3.74
CA HIS A 77 -3.39 -10.83 4.60
C HIS A 77 -3.61 -9.87 5.78
N LEU A 78 -4.08 -8.64 5.52
CA LEU A 78 -4.36 -7.65 6.56
C LEU A 78 -5.38 -8.15 7.58
N ARG A 79 -6.46 -8.80 7.13
CA ARG A 79 -7.45 -9.41 8.05
C ARG A 79 -6.82 -10.45 8.95
N ARG A 80 -5.90 -11.25 8.43
CA ARG A 80 -5.19 -12.27 9.21
C ARG A 80 -4.22 -11.65 10.22
N GLN A 81 -3.51 -10.58 9.83
CA GLN A 81 -2.63 -9.84 10.75
C GLN A 81 -3.42 -9.20 11.89
N ALA A 82 -4.57 -8.56 11.58
CA ALA A 82 -5.46 -8.00 12.60
C ALA A 82 -5.92 -9.08 13.60
N TRP A 83 -6.34 -10.24 13.11
CA TRP A 83 -6.72 -11.36 13.96
C TRP A 83 -5.57 -11.84 14.88
N PHE A 84 -4.35 -11.95 14.35
CA PHE A 84 -3.19 -12.32 15.17
C PHE A 84 -2.88 -11.27 16.24
N ALA A 85 -2.97 -9.99 15.90
CA ALA A 85 -2.77 -8.89 16.85
C ALA A 85 -3.77 -8.96 18.00
N GLU A 86 -5.07 -9.10 17.70
CA GLU A 86 -6.10 -9.27 18.73
C GLU A 86 -5.87 -10.51 19.59
N ALA A 87 -5.45 -11.63 19.00
CA ALA A 87 -5.18 -12.86 19.74
C ALA A 87 -3.98 -12.70 20.69
N ALA A 88 -2.95 -11.95 20.27
CA ALA A 88 -1.80 -11.62 21.09
C ALA A 88 -2.18 -10.69 22.24
N GLU A 89 -2.98 -9.64 22.00
CA GLU A 89 -3.49 -8.73 23.03
C GLU A 89 -4.26 -9.49 24.12
N ARG A 90 -5.23 -10.33 23.73
CA ARG A 90 -5.98 -11.17 24.68
C ARG A 90 -5.08 -12.10 25.49
N ARG A 91 -3.95 -12.56 24.91
CA ARG A 91 -2.98 -13.39 25.62
C ARG A 91 -2.19 -12.56 26.64
N LEU A 92 -1.78 -11.36 26.28
CA LEU A 92 -1.08 -10.45 27.18
C LEU A 92 -1.96 -10.05 28.37
N GLU A 93 -3.25 -9.81 28.15
CA GLU A 93 -4.22 -9.54 29.22
C GLU A 93 -4.27 -10.69 30.24
N ARG A 94 -4.45 -11.94 29.78
CA ARG A 94 -4.45 -13.12 30.67
C ARG A 94 -3.14 -13.30 31.43
N VAL A 95 -2.01 -13.01 30.80
CA VAL A 95 -0.70 -13.06 31.46
C VAL A 95 -0.62 -11.99 32.55
N SER A 96 -1.10 -10.78 32.26
CA SER A 96 -1.17 -9.68 33.24
C SER A 96 -2.02 -10.04 34.45
N GLU A 97 -3.21 -10.62 34.24
CA GLU A 97 -4.09 -11.09 35.31
C GLU A 97 -3.44 -12.17 36.18
N ALA A 98 -2.79 -13.16 35.54
CA ALA A 98 -2.10 -14.23 36.26
C ALA A 98 -0.92 -13.71 37.11
N LEU A 99 -0.18 -12.73 36.58
CA LEU A 99 0.89 -12.06 37.34
C LEU A 99 0.34 -11.27 38.53
N ALA A 100 -0.77 -10.55 38.34
CA ALA A 100 -1.42 -9.80 39.41
C ALA A 100 -1.97 -10.70 40.53
N ALA A 101 -2.44 -11.91 40.20
CA ALA A 101 -2.93 -12.88 41.19
C ALA A 101 -1.80 -13.61 41.96
N ALA A 102 -0.57 -13.57 41.45
CA ALA A 102 0.59 -14.25 42.03
C ALA A 102 1.44 -13.36 42.96
N GLY A 103 1.19 -12.05 42.97
CA GLY A 103 1.84 -11.06 43.85
C GLY A 103 0.95 -10.61 44.99
#